data_AF-A0AAW5ZYV6-F1
#
_entry.id   AF-A0AAW5ZYV6-F1
#
_cell.length_a   1.000
_cell.length_b   1.000
_cell.length_c   1.000
_cell.angle_alpha   90.00
_cell.angle_beta   90.00
_cell.angle_gamma   90.00
#
_symmetry.space_group_name_H-M   'P 1'
#
loop_
_entity.id
_entity.type
_entity.pdbx_description
1 polymer ?
#
loop_
_entity_poly.entity_id
_entity_poly.type
_entity_poly.pdbx_seq_one_letter_code
_entity_poly.pdbx_strand_id
1 'polypeptide(L)'
;MDDMPQYRKYMTQALELAHKGAGWVNPNPLVGTVVVRDGEILAAGYHDRYRGPHAERMAFDYADEHGVDMHGATVIDTLEPCCHVGSQPACTDLILSHGITRVVVGSIDPNPIVAGKGLRILEENGVEVVYDVMRAECDAINRHFFHYITTGMPYIVDGRKHAEESDAEYAVRRRGLYDTYAAVLGMCPIGGRAGAPGNSNGTEGSVGSAARLPGRTDRLDVSDGAFAHFDGPVQAVDANEVVVGRHKPLHLDIRALADTEPDEWLRELGRRKIDSLVVDDDDVFEMLSSI
;
A
#
# COMPACT_ATOMS: atom_id res chain seq x y z
N MET A 1 -12.84 -11.63 23.96
CA MET A 1 -11.37 -11.62 23.84
C MET A 1 -10.91 -10.41 24.61
N ASP A 2 -10.13 -10.63 25.65
CA ASP A 2 -9.63 -9.55 26.49
C ASP A 2 -8.67 -8.70 25.67
N ASP A 3 -8.91 -7.38 25.60
CA ASP A 3 -7.94 -6.41 25.09
C ASP A 3 -6.65 -6.60 25.90
N MET A 4 -5.57 -7.05 25.24
CA MET A 4 -4.30 -7.38 25.86
C MET A 4 -3.44 -6.11 25.95
N PRO A 5 -3.55 -5.32 27.04
CA PRO A 5 -3.07 -3.95 27.06
C PRO A 5 -1.54 -3.89 26.96
N GLN A 6 -0.86 -4.98 27.34
CA GLN A 6 0.59 -5.12 27.27
C GLN A 6 1.14 -5.03 25.84
N TYR A 7 0.36 -5.40 24.82
CA TYR A 7 0.81 -5.36 23.42
C TYR A 7 0.42 -4.08 22.69
N ARG A 8 -0.56 -3.32 23.20
CA ARG A 8 -1.06 -2.09 22.56
C ARG A 8 0.07 -1.11 22.23
N LYS A 9 1.00 -0.89 23.16
CA LYS A 9 2.15 0.01 22.93
C LYS A 9 2.97 -0.40 21.70
N TYR A 10 3.29 -1.69 21.57
CA TYR A 10 4.10 -2.21 20.47
C TYR A 10 3.31 -2.27 19.16
N MET A 11 2.01 -2.60 19.23
CA MET A 11 1.13 -2.59 18.07
C MET A 11 0.95 -1.17 17.52
N THR A 12 0.85 -0.15 18.40
CA THR A 12 0.90 1.25 17.98
C THR A 12 2.18 1.59 17.23
N GLN A 13 3.34 1.13 17.71
CA GLN A 13 4.62 1.34 17.01
C GLN A 13 4.67 0.60 15.67
N ALA A 14 4.13 -0.61 15.59
CA ALA A 14 3.99 -1.37 14.35
C ALA A 14 3.05 -0.65 13.36
N LEU A 15 1.95 -0.06 13.81
CA LEU A 15 1.06 0.77 12.98
C LEU A 15 1.76 2.03 12.47
N GLU A 16 2.51 2.74 13.32
CA GLU A 16 3.33 3.90 12.93
C GLU A 16 4.36 3.54 11.85
N LEU A 17 4.93 2.34 11.94
CA LEU A 17 5.83 1.80 10.93
C LEU A 17 5.09 1.47 9.63
N ALA A 18 3.95 0.79 9.71
CA ALA A 18 3.12 0.43 8.56
C ALA A 18 2.73 1.65 7.73
N HIS A 19 2.36 2.76 8.38
CA HIS A 19 1.99 4.01 7.72
C HIS A 19 3.08 4.61 6.83
N LYS A 20 4.36 4.26 7.05
CA LYS A 20 5.47 4.74 6.20
C LYS A 20 5.44 4.14 4.79
N GLY A 21 4.74 3.03 4.58
CA GLY A 21 4.56 2.41 3.27
C GLY A 21 3.42 3.00 2.44
N ALA A 22 2.64 3.96 2.98
CA ALA A 22 1.48 4.53 2.30
C ALA A 22 1.85 5.14 0.94
N GLY A 23 1.09 4.79 -0.11
CA GLY A 23 1.34 5.20 -1.51
C GLY A 23 2.47 4.46 -2.23
N TRP A 24 3.19 3.58 -1.55
CA TRP A 24 4.34 2.84 -2.12
C TRP A 24 4.09 1.35 -2.27
N VAL A 25 3.19 0.79 -1.46
CA VAL A 25 2.98 -0.67 -1.38
C VAL A 25 1.85 -1.19 -2.28
N ASN A 26 0.93 -0.32 -2.74
CA ASN A 26 -0.26 -0.72 -3.47
C ASN A 26 0.07 -1.65 -4.67
N PRO A 27 -0.71 -2.71 -4.90
CA PRO A 27 -1.93 -3.13 -4.18
C PRO A 27 -1.69 -3.99 -2.92
N ASN A 28 -0.45 -4.07 -2.42
CA ASN A 28 -0.15 -4.83 -1.21
C ASN A 28 -0.63 -4.09 0.04
N PRO A 29 -0.85 -4.79 1.17
CA PRO A 29 -1.23 -4.14 2.42
C PRO A 29 -0.07 -3.32 3.01
N LEU A 30 -0.43 -2.32 3.80
CA LEU A 30 0.45 -1.71 4.77
C LEU A 30 0.68 -2.71 5.90
N VAL A 31 1.94 -3.05 6.13
CA VAL A 31 2.33 -3.95 7.22
C VAL A 31 3.51 -3.36 7.93
N GLY A 32 3.43 -3.31 9.26
CA GLY A 32 4.54 -3.05 10.17
C GLY A 32 4.68 -4.17 11.19
N THR A 33 5.91 -4.33 11.66
CA THR A 33 6.37 -5.39 12.55
C THR A 33 7.34 -4.80 13.59
N VAL A 34 7.21 -5.24 14.83
CA VAL A 34 8.27 -5.10 15.84
C VAL A 34 8.56 -6.44 16.52
N VAL A 35 9.84 -6.71 16.79
CA VAL A 35 10.27 -7.93 17.49
C VAL A 35 10.75 -7.53 18.89
N VAL A 36 10.16 -8.14 19.92
CA VAL A 36 10.29 -7.72 21.32
C VAL A 36 10.76 -8.86 22.20
N ARG A 37 11.71 -8.59 23.10
CA ARG A 37 12.10 -9.51 24.18
C ARG A 37 12.38 -8.70 25.45
N ASP A 38 11.93 -9.19 26.60
CA ASP A 38 12.12 -8.54 27.91
C ASP A 38 11.71 -7.05 27.97
N GLY A 39 10.71 -6.68 27.17
CA GLY A 39 10.18 -5.31 27.09
C GLY A 39 10.93 -4.39 26.12
N GLU A 40 12.01 -4.86 25.50
CA GLU A 40 12.83 -4.11 24.55
C GLU A 40 12.55 -4.51 23.10
N ILE A 41 12.55 -3.55 22.18
CA ILE A 41 12.44 -3.80 20.74
C ILE A 41 13.83 -4.14 20.23
N LEU A 42 13.99 -5.36 19.72
CA LEU A 42 15.24 -5.88 19.16
C LEU A 42 15.41 -5.48 17.69
N ALA A 43 14.32 -5.50 16.93
CA ALA A 43 14.27 -5.10 15.53
C ALA A 43 12.85 -4.65 15.14
N ALA A 44 12.76 -3.95 14.02
CA ALA A 44 11.51 -3.46 13.47
C ALA A 44 11.57 -3.41 11.95
N GLY A 45 10.41 -3.49 11.29
CA GLY A 45 10.30 -3.43 9.84
C GLY A 45 8.91 -2.97 9.40
N TYR A 46 8.82 -2.51 8.14
CA TYR A 46 7.55 -2.17 7.51
C TYR A 46 7.65 -2.39 6.00
N HIS A 47 6.61 -2.91 5.36
CA HIS A 47 6.61 -3.09 3.91
C HIS A 47 6.78 -1.72 3.22
N ASP A 48 7.94 -1.50 2.59
CA ASP A 48 8.37 -0.16 2.16
C ASP A 48 7.95 0.19 0.73
N ARG A 49 7.78 -0.83 -0.13
CA ARG A 49 7.40 -0.67 -1.54
C ARG A 49 6.85 -1.96 -2.13
N TYR A 50 6.07 -1.82 -3.20
CA TYR A 50 5.57 -2.94 -3.97
C TYR A 50 6.70 -3.89 -4.41
N ARG A 51 6.51 -5.19 -4.19
CA ARG A 51 7.50 -6.28 -4.40
C ARG A 51 8.79 -6.15 -3.57
N GLY A 52 8.85 -5.21 -2.64
CA GLY A 52 9.86 -5.14 -1.60
C GLY A 52 9.71 -6.26 -0.57
N PRO A 53 10.66 -6.37 0.37
CA PRO A 53 10.55 -7.31 1.48
C PRO A 53 9.29 -7.04 2.32
N HIS A 54 8.75 -8.09 2.93
CA HIS A 54 7.72 -7.95 3.96
C HIS A 54 8.31 -7.35 5.24
N ALA A 55 7.44 -6.83 6.11
CA ALA A 55 7.84 -6.18 7.36
C ALA A 55 8.67 -7.10 8.27
N GLU A 56 8.25 -8.36 8.41
CA GLU A 56 8.95 -9.37 9.20
C GLU A 56 10.33 -9.64 8.63
N ARG A 57 10.44 -9.78 7.31
CA ARG A 57 11.73 -9.96 6.64
C ARG A 57 12.67 -8.80 6.88
N MET A 58 12.22 -7.55 6.80
CA MET A 58 13.07 -6.40 7.11
C MET A 58 13.59 -6.44 8.55
N ALA A 59 12.76 -6.83 9.51
CA ALA A 59 13.20 -6.96 10.90
C ALA A 59 14.24 -8.09 11.07
N PHE A 60 14.07 -9.23 10.40
CA PHE A 60 15.00 -10.35 10.45
C PHE A 60 16.31 -10.08 9.68
N ASP A 61 16.24 -9.49 8.49
CA ASP A 61 17.43 -9.11 7.72
C ASP A 61 18.31 -8.14 8.53
N TYR A 62 17.69 -7.18 9.25
CA TYR A 62 18.40 -6.31 10.19
C TYR A 62 19.05 -7.11 11.33
N ALA A 63 18.32 -8.08 11.91
CA ALA A 63 18.83 -8.91 12.99
C ALA A 63 20.07 -9.72 12.56
N ASP A 64 20.00 -10.34 11.39
CA ASP A 64 21.09 -11.12 10.80
C ASP A 64 22.31 -10.24 10.51
N GLU A 65 22.10 -9.07 9.92
CA GLU A 65 23.18 -8.12 9.60
C GLU A 65 23.91 -7.61 10.86
N HIS A 66 23.17 -7.44 11.97
CA HIS A 66 23.68 -6.85 13.21
C HIS A 66 23.99 -7.90 14.30
N GLY A 67 23.82 -9.19 14.02
CA GLY A 67 24.06 -10.27 14.98
C GLY A 67 23.13 -10.21 16.20
N VAL A 68 21.89 -9.77 16.00
CA VAL A 68 20.86 -9.68 17.06
C VAL A 68 20.19 -11.04 17.23
N ASP A 69 20.36 -11.66 18.39
CA ASP A 69 19.67 -12.92 18.71
C ASP A 69 18.18 -12.69 18.95
N MET A 70 17.34 -13.35 18.15
CA MET A 70 15.88 -13.28 18.22
C MET A 70 15.25 -14.49 18.93
N HIS A 71 16.03 -15.48 19.35
CA HIS A 71 15.48 -16.69 19.95
C HIS A 71 14.66 -16.37 21.22
N GLY A 72 13.45 -16.93 21.30
CA GLY A 72 12.53 -16.71 22.42
C GLY A 72 11.83 -15.35 22.41
N ALA A 73 12.02 -14.53 21.38
CA ALA A 73 11.35 -13.23 21.26
C ALA A 73 9.87 -13.38 20.83
N THR A 74 9.15 -12.26 20.92
CA THR A 74 7.77 -12.08 20.44
C THR A 74 7.77 -11.21 19.19
N VAL A 75 7.21 -11.70 18.09
CA VAL A 75 6.90 -10.88 16.90
C VAL A 75 5.52 -10.25 17.09
N ILE A 76 5.40 -8.96 16.76
CA ILE A 76 4.13 -8.22 16.84
C ILE A 76 3.88 -7.59 15.46
N ASP A 77 2.88 -8.12 14.76
CA ASP A 77 2.55 -7.78 13.37
C ASP A 77 1.18 -7.13 13.26
N THR A 78 1.08 -6.10 12.43
CA THR A 78 -0.21 -5.47 12.10
C THR A 78 -1.15 -6.37 11.29
N LEU A 79 -0.64 -7.35 10.54
CA LEU A 79 -1.39 -8.27 9.68
C LEU A 79 -0.82 -9.70 9.81
N GLU A 80 -1.65 -10.72 9.58
CA GLU A 80 -1.23 -12.13 9.61
C GLU A 80 0.01 -12.40 8.73
N PRO A 81 1.06 -13.06 9.28
CA PRO A 81 2.26 -13.42 8.51
C PRO A 81 1.94 -14.33 7.32
N CYS A 82 2.56 -14.06 6.19
CA CYS A 82 2.33 -14.89 5.00
C CYS A 82 2.83 -16.33 5.20
N CYS A 83 2.11 -17.28 4.60
CA CYS A 83 2.37 -18.71 4.72
C CYS A 83 2.56 -19.41 3.37
N HIS A 84 2.78 -18.65 2.31
CA HIS A 84 2.99 -19.17 0.97
C HIS A 84 4.37 -18.75 0.47
N VAL A 85 5.03 -19.65 -0.25
CA VAL A 85 6.33 -19.37 -0.87
C VAL A 85 6.09 -18.58 -2.15
N GLY A 86 6.62 -17.35 -2.19
CA GLY A 86 6.64 -16.49 -3.37
C GLY A 86 8.04 -16.42 -3.98
N SER A 87 8.49 -15.20 -4.29
CA SER A 87 9.90 -14.92 -4.61
C SER A 87 10.81 -14.95 -3.37
N GLN A 88 10.23 -14.98 -2.18
CA GLN A 88 10.91 -15.07 -0.89
C GLN A 88 10.30 -16.24 -0.08
N PRO A 89 11.06 -16.83 0.87
CA PRO A 89 10.50 -17.75 1.86
C PRO A 89 9.31 -17.11 2.60
N ALA A 90 8.37 -17.94 3.05
CA ALA A 90 7.22 -17.43 3.78
C ALA A 90 7.66 -16.76 5.09
N CYS A 91 6.96 -15.71 5.54
CA CYS A 91 7.28 -15.06 6.82
C CYS A 91 7.16 -16.04 8.00
N THR A 92 6.20 -16.96 7.93
CA THR A 92 6.10 -18.08 8.88
C THR A 92 7.38 -18.94 8.95
N ASP A 93 8.03 -19.24 7.82
CA ASP A 93 9.31 -19.98 7.83
C ASP A 93 10.42 -19.18 8.52
N LEU A 94 10.44 -17.84 8.32
CA LEU A 94 11.43 -16.96 8.96
C LEU A 94 11.22 -16.86 10.47
N ILE A 95 9.97 -16.74 10.90
CA ILE A 95 9.59 -16.73 12.32
C ILE A 95 10.09 -18.01 12.99
N LEU A 96 9.86 -19.17 12.36
CA LEU A 96 10.31 -20.46 12.88
C LEU A 96 11.84 -20.58 12.87
N SER A 97 12.52 -20.15 11.80
CA SER A 97 13.98 -20.26 11.70
C SER A 97 14.73 -19.40 12.70
N HIS A 98 14.15 -18.28 13.13
CA HIS A 98 14.72 -17.38 14.14
C HIS A 98 14.38 -17.79 15.58
N GLY A 99 13.67 -18.90 15.79
CA GLY A 99 13.33 -19.39 17.12
C GLY A 99 12.38 -18.48 17.87
N ILE A 100 11.51 -17.75 17.17
CA ILE A 100 10.44 -16.94 17.78
C ILE A 100 9.47 -17.88 18.49
N THR A 101 9.09 -17.54 19.72
CA THR A 101 8.20 -18.39 20.54
C THR A 101 6.80 -17.82 20.67
N ARG A 102 6.58 -16.56 20.28
CA ARG A 102 5.26 -15.93 20.30
C ARG A 102 5.07 -14.99 19.11
N VAL A 103 3.86 -15.00 18.55
CA VAL A 103 3.42 -14.08 17.50
C VAL A 103 2.11 -13.41 17.94
N VAL A 104 2.07 -12.08 17.89
CA VAL A 104 0.91 -11.25 18.20
C VAL A 104 0.47 -10.52 16.95
N VAL A 105 -0.78 -10.67 16.54
CA VAL A 105 -1.29 -10.13 15.28
C VAL A 105 -2.44 -9.17 15.50
N GLY A 106 -2.44 -8.07 14.75
CA GLY A 106 -3.51 -7.08 14.76
C GLY A 106 -4.76 -7.55 14.02
N SER A 107 -4.58 -7.91 12.75
CA SER A 107 -5.66 -8.37 11.87
C SER A 107 -5.32 -9.69 11.18
N ILE A 108 -6.32 -10.55 11.03
CA ILE A 108 -6.23 -11.77 10.20
C ILE A 108 -6.32 -11.38 8.72
N ASP A 109 -5.48 -11.95 7.86
CA ASP A 109 -5.51 -11.65 6.42
C ASP A 109 -6.78 -12.25 5.78
N PRO A 110 -7.65 -11.44 5.15
CA PRO A 110 -8.86 -11.96 4.50
C PRO A 110 -8.57 -12.75 3.21
N ASN A 111 -7.34 -12.73 2.70
CA ASN A 111 -6.95 -13.45 1.50
C ASN A 111 -7.14 -14.97 1.69
N PRO A 112 -7.97 -15.66 0.89
CA PRO A 112 -8.25 -17.09 1.06
C PRO A 112 -7.01 -18.01 0.99
N ILE A 113 -5.92 -17.54 0.37
CA ILE A 113 -4.67 -18.30 0.35
C ILE A 113 -3.90 -18.20 1.67
N VAL A 114 -4.12 -17.16 2.49
CA VAL A 114 -3.45 -16.92 3.79
C VAL A 114 -4.39 -17.17 4.97
N ALA A 115 -5.63 -16.67 4.93
CA ALA A 115 -6.60 -16.62 6.03
C ALA A 115 -6.50 -17.73 7.09
N GLY A 116 -5.85 -17.39 8.20
CA GLY A 116 -5.62 -18.21 9.39
C GLY A 116 -4.69 -19.42 9.19
N LYS A 117 -4.16 -19.65 7.98
CA LYS A 117 -3.22 -20.75 7.70
C LYS A 117 -1.84 -20.44 8.27
N GLY A 118 -1.40 -19.18 8.19
CA GLY A 118 -0.11 -18.77 8.74
C GLY A 118 -0.09 -18.94 10.25
N LEU A 119 -1.15 -18.48 10.91
CA LEU A 119 -1.33 -18.66 12.35
C LEU A 119 -1.33 -20.14 12.76
N ARG A 120 -2.08 -21.01 12.03
CA ARG A 120 -2.11 -22.45 12.32
C ARG A 120 -0.74 -23.11 12.16
N ILE A 121 0.02 -22.76 11.13
CA ILE A 121 1.39 -23.30 10.92
C ILE A 121 2.29 -22.96 12.12
N LEU A 122 2.18 -21.74 12.63
CA LEU A 122 2.95 -21.29 13.81
C LEU A 122 2.54 -22.07 15.07
N GLU A 123 1.24 -22.18 15.33
CA GLU A 123 0.69 -22.94 16.47
C GLU A 123 1.12 -24.43 16.44
N GLU A 124 1.03 -25.07 15.27
CA GLU A 124 1.42 -26.47 15.06
C GLU A 124 2.91 -26.72 15.32
N ASN A 125 3.75 -25.68 15.18
CA ASN A 125 5.18 -25.71 15.47
C ASN A 125 5.55 -25.18 16.87
N GLY A 126 4.56 -24.99 17.75
CA GLY A 126 4.77 -24.65 19.16
C GLY A 126 4.97 -23.15 19.44
N VAL A 127 4.67 -22.28 18.48
CA VAL A 127 4.64 -20.83 18.68
C VAL A 127 3.30 -20.45 19.31
N GLU A 128 3.34 -19.64 20.38
CA GLU A 128 2.13 -19.07 20.96
C GLU A 128 1.57 -17.97 20.05
N VAL A 129 0.31 -18.08 19.65
CA VAL A 129 -0.34 -17.08 18.78
C VAL A 129 -1.42 -16.32 19.54
N VAL A 130 -1.35 -14.99 19.45
CA VAL A 130 -2.37 -14.05 19.92
C VAL A 130 -2.82 -13.22 18.73
N TYR A 131 -4.12 -13.04 18.51
CA TYR A 131 -4.64 -12.26 17.38
C TYR A 131 -5.77 -11.33 17.82
N ASP A 132 -6.23 -10.47 16.89
CA ASP A 132 -7.23 -9.42 17.10
C ASP A 132 -6.79 -8.29 18.06
N VAL A 133 -5.48 -8.04 18.20
CA VAL A 133 -4.94 -6.96 19.06
C VAL A 133 -5.00 -5.62 18.35
N MET A 134 -5.80 -4.66 18.83
CA MET A 134 -6.05 -3.40 18.11
C MET A 134 -6.55 -3.65 16.67
N ARG A 135 -7.39 -4.67 16.49
CA ARG A 135 -7.95 -5.06 15.20
C ARG A 135 -8.62 -3.89 14.48
N ALA A 136 -9.38 -3.06 15.17
CA ALA A 136 -10.10 -1.95 14.53
C ALA A 136 -9.13 -0.96 13.89
N GLU A 137 -8.01 -0.68 14.56
CA GLU A 137 -6.93 0.18 14.08
C GLU A 137 -6.14 -0.48 12.94
N CYS A 138 -5.84 -1.78 13.05
CA CYS A 138 -5.13 -2.54 12.00
C CYS A 138 -5.99 -2.74 10.74
N ASP A 139 -7.29 -3.00 10.91
CA ASP A 139 -8.25 -3.07 9.80
C ASP A 139 -8.40 -1.69 9.13
N ALA A 140 -8.31 -0.60 9.90
CA ALA A 140 -8.48 0.75 9.38
C ALA A 140 -7.40 1.15 8.37
N ILE A 141 -6.14 0.77 8.59
CA ILE A 141 -5.04 1.12 7.67
C ILE A 141 -5.10 0.33 6.35
N ASN A 142 -5.78 -0.82 6.34
CA ASN A 142 -5.85 -1.75 5.21
C ASN A 142 -7.24 -1.92 4.61
N ARG A 143 -8.20 -1.00 4.88
CA ARG A 143 -9.58 -1.09 4.36
C ARG A 143 -9.65 -1.29 2.84
N HIS A 144 -8.80 -0.57 2.11
CA HIS A 144 -8.72 -0.65 0.65
C HIS A 144 -8.19 -2.00 0.18
N PHE A 145 -7.12 -2.51 0.81
CA PHE A 145 -6.58 -3.83 0.55
C PHE A 145 -7.61 -4.94 0.84
N PHE A 146 -8.32 -4.88 1.97
CA PHE A 146 -9.34 -5.86 2.34
C PHE A 146 -10.53 -5.86 1.37
N HIS A 147 -11.00 -4.68 0.96
CA HIS A 147 -12.01 -4.58 -0.07
C HIS A 147 -11.50 -5.21 -1.38
N TYR A 148 -10.33 -4.78 -1.85
CA TYR A 148 -9.74 -5.27 -3.10
C TYR A 148 -9.56 -6.78 -3.14
N ILE A 149 -9.02 -7.39 -2.07
CA ILE A 149 -8.74 -8.83 -2.06
C ILE A 149 -10.02 -9.68 -1.94
N THR A 150 -11.10 -9.12 -1.38
CA THR A 150 -12.38 -9.84 -1.22
C THR A 150 -13.32 -9.65 -2.41
N THR A 151 -13.29 -8.51 -3.07
CA THR A 151 -14.21 -8.18 -4.19
C THR A 151 -13.54 -8.30 -5.56
N GLY A 152 -12.21 -8.17 -5.63
CA GLY A 152 -11.45 -8.00 -6.86
C GLY A 152 -11.67 -6.63 -7.52
N MET A 153 -12.20 -5.64 -6.79
CA MET A 153 -12.52 -4.30 -7.28
C MET A 153 -11.80 -3.23 -6.45
N PRO A 154 -11.50 -2.04 -7.00
CA PRO A 154 -10.93 -0.94 -6.24
C PRO A 154 -11.89 -0.45 -5.15
N TYR A 155 -11.33 -0.12 -3.98
CA TYR A 155 -12.06 0.58 -2.94
C TYR A 155 -12.30 2.04 -3.34
N ILE A 156 -13.56 2.48 -3.30
CA ILE A 156 -13.95 3.86 -3.61
C ILE A 156 -13.69 4.77 -2.41
N VAL A 157 -12.96 5.85 -2.64
CA VAL A 157 -12.56 6.84 -1.65
C VAL A 157 -13.20 8.18 -1.99
N ASP A 158 -13.85 8.80 -1.00
CA ASP A 158 -14.47 10.11 -1.17
C ASP A 158 -13.41 11.22 -1.24
N GLY A 159 -13.15 11.68 -2.46
CA GLY A 159 -12.25 12.79 -2.76
C GLY A 159 -12.93 14.15 -2.77
N ARG A 160 -14.26 14.19 -2.65
CA ARG A 160 -15.06 15.42 -2.73
C ARG A 160 -14.80 16.30 -1.52
N LYS A 161 -14.95 17.61 -1.68
CA LYS A 161 -14.90 18.54 -0.56
C LYS A 161 -16.20 18.45 0.26
N HIS A 162 -16.10 18.30 1.58
CA HIS A 162 -17.29 18.24 2.42
C HIS A 162 -17.83 19.64 2.72
N ALA A 163 -19.14 19.76 2.96
CA ALA A 163 -19.81 21.05 3.17
C ALA A 163 -19.29 21.82 4.39
N GLU A 164 -18.90 21.10 5.43
CA GLU A 164 -18.35 21.61 6.68
C GLU A 164 -16.84 21.88 6.65
N GLU A 165 -16.14 21.46 5.60
CA GLU A 165 -14.68 21.54 5.49
C GLU A 165 -14.23 22.88 4.88
N SER A 166 -13.25 23.55 5.50
CA SER A 166 -12.63 24.73 4.91
C SER A 166 -11.76 24.36 3.70
N ASP A 167 -11.44 25.33 2.84
CA ASP A 167 -10.53 25.09 1.69
C ASP A 167 -9.14 24.61 2.13
N ALA A 168 -8.67 25.07 3.28
CA ALA A 168 -7.37 24.68 3.82
C ALA A 168 -7.38 23.24 4.33
N GLU A 169 -8.42 22.85 5.08
CA GLU A 169 -8.61 21.48 5.55
C GLU A 169 -8.77 20.51 4.36
N TYR A 170 -9.60 20.88 3.38
CA TYR A 170 -9.77 20.10 2.15
C TYR A 170 -8.45 19.91 1.41
N ALA A 171 -7.65 20.97 1.25
CA ALA A 171 -6.36 20.86 0.58
C ALA A 171 -5.39 19.94 1.32
N VAL A 172 -5.42 19.91 2.66
CA VAL A 172 -4.61 18.99 3.48
C VAL A 172 -5.10 17.56 3.34
N ARG A 173 -6.41 17.31 3.53
CA ARG A 173 -7.01 15.98 3.41
C ARG A 173 -6.80 15.40 2.02
N ARG A 174 -7.10 16.17 0.96
CA ARG A 174 -6.94 15.75 -0.44
C ARG A 174 -5.50 15.34 -0.76
N ARG A 175 -4.50 16.08 -0.25
CA ARG A 175 -3.09 15.66 -0.38
C ARG A 175 -2.85 14.30 0.28
N GLY A 176 -3.32 14.11 1.51
CA GLY A 176 -3.20 12.83 2.21
C GLY A 176 -3.87 11.66 1.46
N LEU A 177 -5.03 11.88 0.84
CA LEU A 177 -5.66 10.86 -0.01
C LEU A 177 -4.77 10.48 -1.19
N TYR A 178 -4.20 11.49 -1.86
CA TYR A 178 -3.39 11.28 -3.07
C TYR A 178 -2.03 10.65 -2.76
N ASP A 179 -1.51 10.90 -1.55
CA ASP A 179 -0.29 10.26 -1.06
C ASP A 179 -0.52 8.80 -0.62
N THR A 180 -1.77 8.38 -0.44
CA THR A 180 -2.11 7.04 0.10
C THR A 180 -2.67 6.08 -0.94
N TYR A 181 -3.57 6.56 -1.81
CA TYR A 181 -4.39 5.71 -2.68
C TYR A 181 -3.86 5.63 -4.11
N ALA A 182 -4.13 4.51 -4.78
CA ALA A 182 -3.51 4.16 -6.05
C ALA A 182 -3.93 5.06 -7.21
N ALA A 183 -5.20 5.45 -7.30
CA ALA A 183 -5.71 6.20 -8.44
C ALA A 183 -6.67 7.32 -8.04
N VAL A 184 -6.76 8.33 -8.91
CA VAL A 184 -7.74 9.42 -8.84
C VAL A 184 -8.56 9.39 -10.13
N LEU A 185 -9.86 9.28 -9.99
CA LEU A 185 -10.81 9.48 -11.07
C LEU A 185 -11.21 10.95 -11.12
N GLY A 186 -10.92 11.59 -12.24
CA GLY A 186 -11.34 12.96 -12.47
C GLY A 186 -11.57 13.26 -13.93
N MET A 187 -12.25 14.36 -14.21
CA MET A 187 -12.19 14.94 -15.55
C MET A 187 -10.78 15.46 -15.77
N CYS A 188 -10.05 14.84 -16.70
CA CYS A 188 -8.82 15.45 -17.18
C CYS A 188 -9.21 16.82 -17.76
N PRO A 189 -8.69 17.96 -17.27
CA PRO A 189 -8.98 19.24 -17.89
C PRO A 189 -8.47 19.15 -19.32
N ILE A 190 -9.39 19.09 -20.28
CA ILE A 190 -9.03 19.31 -21.68
C ILE A 190 -8.31 20.65 -21.70
N GLY A 191 -7.11 20.66 -22.26
CA GLY A 191 -6.14 21.75 -22.17
C GLY A 191 -6.77 23.13 -22.13
N GLY A 192 -6.30 23.94 -21.19
CA GLY A 192 -6.46 25.38 -21.29
C GLY A 192 -6.04 25.80 -22.69
N ARG A 193 -6.95 26.44 -23.42
CA ARG A 193 -6.63 27.14 -24.66
C ARG A 193 -5.49 28.09 -24.34
N ALA A 194 -4.27 27.74 -24.76
CA ALA A 194 -3.21 28.72 -24.92
C ALA A 194 -3.72 29.72 -25.96
N GLY A 195 -3.89 30.97 -25.54
CA GLY A 195 -4.14 32.06 -26.46
C GLY A 195 -3.04 32.07 -27.52
N ALA A 196 -3.44 32.16 -28.77
CA ALA A 196 -2.53 32.37 -29.88
C ALA A 196 -1.70 33.65 -29.68
N PRO A 197 -0.43 33.62 -30.09
CA PRO A 197 0.06 34.64 -30.99
C PRO A 197 0.41 34.00 -32.33
N GLY A 198 0.00 34.68 -33.40
CA GLY A 198 0.03 34.15 -34.76
C GLY A 198 1.42 33.96 -35.37
N ASN A 199 1.41 33.12 -36.40
CA ASN A 199 2.30 33.01 -37.57
C ASN A 199 3.82 32.95 -37.30
N SER A 200 4.51 31.89 -37.70
CA SER A 200 4.69 31.58 -39.12
C SER A 200 5.59 30.35 -39.33
N ASN A 201 5.23 29.62 -40.39
CA ASN A 201 6.06 28.81 -41.30
C ASN A 201 6.53 27.40 -40.92
N GLY A 202 5.93 26.43 -41.64
CA GLY A 202 6.51 25.18 -42.15
C GLY A 202 6.69 24.07 -41.11
N THR A 203 6.29 22.82 -41.28
CA THR A 203 6.00 22.00 -42.45
C THR A 203 5.24 20.76 -41.97
N GLU A 204 4.26 20.33 -42.77
CA GLU A 204 3.62 19.02 -42.90
C GLU A 204 3.82 17.92 -41.82
N GLY A 205 2.68 17.53 -41.22
CA GLY A 205 2.20 16.14 -41.21
C GLY A 205 2.78 15.15 -40.19
N SER A 206 2.00 14.80 -39.16
CA SER A 206 1.90 13.39 -38.72
C SER A 206 0.60 13.09 -37.97
N VAL A 207 -0.01 11.98 -38.35
CA VAL A 207 -1.12 11.31 -37.68
C VAL A 207 -0.52 10.44 -36.56
N GLY A 208 -1.09 10.54 -35.36
CA GLY A 208 -1.13 9.51 -34.30
C GLY A 208 0.18 8.88 -33.80
N SER A 209 0.45 9.01 -32.49
CA SER A 209 0.83 7.88 -31.61
C SER A 209 1.15 8.39 -30.21
N ALA A 210 0.73 7.61 -29.23
CA ALA A 210 1.14 7.68 -27.84
C ALA A 210 2.67 7.58 -27.64
N ALA A 211 3.09 8.13 -26.49
CA ALA A 211 4.33 7.93 -25.72
C ALA A 211 5.67 8.53 -26.23
N ARG A 212 6.32 9.34 -25.36
CA ARG A 212 7.73 9.20 -24.89
C ARG A 212 8.16 10.31 -23.90
N LEU A 213 8.90 9.91 -22.86
CA LEU A 213 9.68 10.76 -21.93
C LEU A 213 11.12 10.96 -22.43
N PRO A 214 11.76 12.12 -22.19
CA PRO A 214 13.23 12.23 -22.16
C PRO A 214 13.75 12.60 -20.76
N GLY A 215 14.94 12.10 -20.42
CA GLY A 215 15.53 12.18 -19.08
C GLY A 215 16.64 13.23 -18.87
N ARG A 216 17.38 12.95 -17.77
CA ARG A 216 18.61 13.54 -17.19
C ARG A 216 18.49 14.61 -16.09
N THR A 217 18.74 14.09 -14.88
CA THR A 217 19.70 14.50 -13.80
C THR A 217 19.95 15.98 -13.54
N ASP A 218 19.84 16.39 -12.26
CA ASP A 218 21.01 16.68 -11.42
C ASP A 218 20.66 16.75 -9.92
N ARG A 219 21.62 16.30 -9.10
CA ARG A 219 21.58 16.05 -7.64
C ARG A 219 21.60 17.33 -6.78
N LEU A 220 21.07 17.22 -5.56
CA LEU A 220 21.40 18.08 -4.42
C LEU A 220 21.74 17.22 -3.19
N ASP A 221 22.82 17.59 -2.51
CA ASP A 221 23.54 16.87 -1.45
C ASP A 221 22.79 16.77 -0.10
N VAL A 222 22.67 15.54 0.45
CA VAL A 222 22.53 15.21 1.88
C VAL A 222 23.23 13.85 2.14
N SER A 223 23.92 13.69 3.28
CA SER A 223 24.92 12.63 3.54
C SER A 223 24.43 11.16 3.53
N ASP A 224 25.23 10.31 2.83
CA ASP A 224 24.97 8.96 2.30
C ASP A 224 25.19 7.74 3.24
N GLY A 225 24.70 7.75 4.50
CA GLY A 225 25.14 6.75 5.50
C GLY A 225 24.28 5.49 5.78
N ALA A 226 22.95 5.51 5.60
CA ALA A 226 22.10 4.47 6.20
C ALA A 226 20.85 4.05 5.38
N PHE A 227 20.69 4.52 4.15
CA PHE A 227 19.48 4.22 3.38
C PHE A 227 19.80 4.05 1.90
N ALA A 228 19.91 2.81 1.45
CA ALA A 228 19.87 2.49 0.03
C ALA A 228 18.41 2.55 -0.46
N HIS A 229 17.83 3.74 -0.52
CA HIS A 229 16.54 3.95 -1.17
C HIS A 229 16.76 4.26 -2.66
N PHE A 230 16.08 3.44 -3.45
CA PHE A 230 16.08 3.39 -4.89
C PHE A 230 15.38 4.63 -5.47
N ASP A 231 16.13 5.48 -6.19
CA ASP A 231 15.62 6.66 -6.91
C ASP A 231 15.13 6.29 -8.33
N GLY A 232 13.98 5.62 -8.42
CA GLY A 232 13.40 5.21 -9.70
C GLY A 232 11.87 5.24 -9.76
N PRO A 233 11.25 5.80 -10.82
CA PRO A 233 9.81 5.74 -11.02
C PRO A 233 9.45 4.41 -11.69
N VAL A 234 8.65 3.55 -11.08
CA VAL A 234 8.17 2.36 -11.79
C VAL A 234 6.64 2.30 -11.77
N GLN A 235 6.07 2.72 -12.90
CA GLN A 235 4.89 2.07 -13.46
C GLN A 235 5.38 0.77 -14.10
N ALA A 236 5.19 -0.37 -13.43
CA ALA A 236 5.28 -1.63 -14.15
C ALA A 236 3.96 -1.74 -14.91
N VAL A 237 3.98 -1.33 -16.18
CA VAL A 237 2.94 -1.64 -17.15
C VAL A 237 3.45 -2.79 -17.98
N ASP A 238 2.99 -4.00 -17.71
CA ASP A 238 3.02 -5.05 -18.72
C ASP A 238 1.66 -5.09 -19.43
N ALA A 239 1.45 -6.05 -20.33
CA ALA A 239 0.18 -6.15 -21.06
C ALA A 239 -1.04 -6.34 -20.14
N ASN A 240 -0.84 -6.70 -18.87
CA ASN A 240 -1.88 -7.15 -17.94
C ASN A 240 -1.86 -6.46 -16.56
N GLU A 241 -0.82 -5.71 -16.20
CA GLU A 241 -0.62 -5.17 -14.85
C GLU A 241 -0.29 -3.68 -14.88
N VAL A 242 -0.88 -2.86 -13.98
CA VAL A 242 -0.50 -1.46 -13.73
C VAL A 242 -0.22 -1.29 -12.24
N VAL A 243 1.04 -1.06 -11.90
CA VAL A 243 1.44 -0.81 -10.50
C VAL A 243 1.67 0.68 -10.27
N VAL A 244 1.09 1.22 -9.20
CA VAL A 244 1.31 2.60 -8.75
C VAL A 244 2.21 2.59 -7.52
N GLY A 245 3.43 3.11 -7.66
CA GLY A 245 4.41 3.22 -6.56
C GLY A 245 5.10 4.59 -6.52
N ARG A 246 4.33 5.68 -6.60
CA ARG A 246 4.82 7.07 -6.50
C ARG A 246 4.09 7.80 -5.37
N HIS A 247 4.69 8.90 -4.92
CA HIS A 247 4.02 10.02 -4.20
C HIS A 247 2.82 10.67 -4.96
N LYS A 248 2.39 10.15 -6.12
CA LYS A 248 1.24 10.70 -6.85
C LYS A 248 0.39 9.57 -7.44
N PRO A 249 -0.94 9.65 -7.30
CA PRO A 249 -1.86 8.63 -7.76
C PRO A 249 -1.93 8.63 -9.30
N LEU A 250 -2.36 7.51 -9.87
CA LEU A 250 -2.68 7.41 -11.29
C LEU A 250 -3.95 8.21 -11.59
N HIS A 251 -3.86 9.21 -12.46
CA HIS A 251 -5.04 9.94 -12.92
C HIS A 251 -5.75 9.18 -14.05
N LEU A 252 -7.03 8.87 -13.85
CA LEU A 252 -7.90 8.24 -14.84
C LEU A 252 -8.90 9.25 -15.38
N ASP A 253 -9.07 9.29 -16.70
CA ASP A 253 -10.08 10.14 -17.36
C ASP A 253 -11.43 9.42 -17.35
N ILE A 254 -12.41 10.03 -16.70
CA ILE A 254 -13.75 9.50 -16.60
C ILE A 254 -14.46 9.30 -17.96
N ARG A 255 -14.05 10.01 -19.01
CA ARG A 255 -14.64 9.81 -20.35
C ARG A 255 -14.30 8.46 -20.95
N ALA A 256 -13.25 7.81 -20.47
CA ALA A 256 -12.98 6.43 -20.82
C ALA A 256 -14.07 5.46 -20.30
N LEU A 257 -14.98 5.93 -19.43
CA LEU A 257 -16.02 5.13 -18.79
C LEU A 257 -17.40 5.29 -19.43
N ALA A 258 -17.55 6.22 -20.39
CA ALA A 258 -18.86 6.63 -20.88
C ALA A 258 -19.67 5.51 -21.56
N ASP A 259 -19.00 4.45 -22.01
CA ASP A 259 -19.59 3.36 -22.78
C ASP A 259 -19.47 1.98 -22.09
N THR A 260 -19.18 1.93 -20.78
CA THR A 260 -18.98 0.66 -20.05
C THR A 260 -19.79 0.64 -18.75
N GLU A 261 -20.38 -0.51 -18.43
CA GLU A 261 -21.06 -0.71 -17.14
C GLU A 261 -20.06 -0.52 -15.98
N PRO A 262 -20.38 0.27 -14.94
CA PRO A 262 -19.46 0.58 -13.85
C PRO A 262 -18.81 -0.64 -13.19
N ASP A 263 -19.56 -1.72 -12.96
CA ASP A 263 -19.05 -2.97 -12.39
C ASP A 263 -17.98 -3.63 -13.26
N GLU A 264 -18.17 -3.64 -14.57
CA GLU A 264 -17.22 -4.24 -15.51
C GLU A 264 -15.92 -3.44 -15.52
N TRP A 265 -16.05 -2.12 -15.47
CA TRP A 265 -14.89 -1.23 -15.40
C TRP A 265 -14.11 -1.38 -14.09
N LEU A 266 -14.79 -1.42 -12.94
CA LEU A 266 -14.14 -1.62 -11.64
C LEU A 266 -13.42 -2.98 -11.59
N ARG A 267 -14.01 -4.03 -12.15
CA ARG A 267 -13.34 -5.34 -12.28
C ARG A 267 -12.10 -5.26 -13.17
N GLU A 268 -12.14 -4.49 -14.25
CA GLU A 268 -10.98 -4.29 -15.13
C GLU A 268 -9.86 -3.50 -14.44
N LEU A 269 -10.19 -2.46 -13.67
CA LEU A 269 -9.21 -1.77 -12.83
C LEU A 269 -8.58 -2.72 -11.81
N GLY A 270 -9.39 -3.56 -11.18
CA GLY A 270 -8.92 -4.57 -10.24
C GLY A 270 -7.98 -5.59 -10.89
N ARG A 271 -8.29 -6.08 -12.11
CA ARG A 271 -7.38 -6.94 -12.90
C ARG A 271 -6.05 -6.27 -13.17
N ARG A 272 -6.05 -4.95 -13.35
CA ARG A 272 -4.86 -4.13 -13.54
C ARG A 272 -4.15 -3.77 -12.24
N LYS A 273 -4.56 -4.31 -11.09
CA LYS A 273 -3.96 -4.07 -9.76
C LYS A 273 -4.11 -2.64 -9.24
N ILE A 274 -5.20 -1.97 -9.62
CA ILE A 274 -5.64 -0.74 -8.96
C ILE A 274 -6.57 -1.14 -7.82
N ASP A 275 -6.12 -0.97 -6.58
CA ASP A 275 -6.82 -1.40 -5.36
C ASP A 275 -7.73 -0.32 -4.76
N SER A 276 -7.60 0.91 -5.21
CA SER A 276 -8.28 2.07 -4.64
C SER A 276 -8.41 3.21 -5.64
N LEU A 277 -9.52 3.94 -5.53
CA LEU A 277 -9.89 5.02 -6.43
C LEU A 277 -10.48 6.19 -5.65
N VAL A 278 -9.77 7.33 -5.67
CA VAL A 278 -10.29 8.59 -5.16
C VAL A 278 -11.17 9.25 -6.21
N VAL A 279 -12.41 9.59 -5.84
CA VAL A 279 -13.38 10.19 -6.76
C VAL A 279 -13.75 11.57 -6.24
N ASP A 280 -13.45 12.59 -7.04
CA ASP A 280 -13.70 14.00 -6.68
C ASP A 280 -15.05 14.54 -7.21
N ASP A 281 -15.76 13.77 -8.05
CA ASP A 281 -17.01 14.17 -8.71
C ASP A 281 -18.24 13.61 -7.98
N ASP A 282 -19.24 14.45 -7.74
CA ASP A 282 -20.44 14.11 -6.94
C ASP A 282 -21.24 12.96 -7.55
N ASP A 283 -21.65 13.09 -8.82
CA ASP A 283 -22.53 12.13 -9.49
C ASP A 283 -21.84 10.77 -9.62
N VAL A 284 -20.53 10.80 -9.84
CA VAL A 284 -19.69 9.62 -10.05
C VAL A 284 -19.42 8.91 -8.74
N PHE A 285 -19.18 9.66 -7.66
CA PHE A 285 -19.01 9.06 -6.34
C PHE A 285 -20.29 8.36 -5.90
N GLU A 286 -21.46 8.98 -6.07
CA GLU A 286 -22.74 8.36 -5.71
C GLU A 286 -23.01 7.10 -6.56
N MET A 287 -22.71 7.16 -7.87
CA MET A 287 -22.82 6.00 -8.76
C MET A 287 -21.93 4.84 -8.29
N LEU A 288 -20.62 5.10 -8.10
CA LEU A 288 -19.63 4.06 -7.80
C LEU A 288 -19.72 3.53 -6.37
N SER A 289 -20.14 4.35 -5.41
CA SER A 289 -20.24 3.94 -4.00
C SER A 289 -21.48 3.07 -3.71
N SER A 290 -22.39 2.96 -4.68
CA SER A 290 -23.59 2.11 -4.58
C SER A 290 -23.38 0.66 -5.04
N ILE A 291 -22.18 0.36 -5.59
CA ILE A 291 -21.74 -0.93 -6.13
C ILE A 291 -21.00 -1.73 -5.05
#